data_AF-A0A737SH44-F1
#
_entry.id   AF-A0A737SH44-F1
#
_cell.length_a   1.000
_cell.length_b   1.000
_cell.length_c   1.000
_cell.angle_alpha   90.00
_cell.angle_beta   90.00
_cell.angle_gamma   90.00
#
_symmetry.space_group_name_H-M   'P 1'
#
loop_
_entity.id
_entity.type
_entity.pdbx_description
1 polymer ?
#
loop_
_entity_poly.entity_id
_entity_poly.type
_entity_poly.pdbx_seq_one_letter_code
_entity_poly.pdbx_strand_id
1 'polypeptide(L)'
;MDNEFYTLLTDRGMAKIASALADKKQLHLQKMAVGDGGGQYYEPTASQIKLRHEVWRGEMNTLTTAPNNPNWLIAELVLPEDVGGWYVREVGVFDDEGELIAIGKFPESYKPLLPGGCGKQVCIRLIMEVSNTTAVTLTVDPSIVLATRDYVDSRLDEHEHSTNHPDATLTQKGFTQLSNATDSDDETKAATPKAVKAAMAQARNHTHTWNQITDVPDGTLLQKGIVKLNAATNSSSTSEAATPSAVREAYELANSKAAANHTHAWSQITDVPDGTLTQKGIVKLNSATNSTSTTEAATPSAVKAAYDLANSKTSATNIYTRAQSDARYVQNVMLGAVGKADTAAPAGCVVTYVDGGDKMQGIEYKPLQININGTWRTISG
;
A
#
# COMPACT_ATOMS: atom_id res chain seq x y z
N MET A 1 92.27 14.70 4.02
CA MET A 1 92.19 13.34 4.56
C MET A 1 92.36 12.44 3.36
N ASP A 2 93.49 11.74 3.25
CA ASP A 2 93.67 10.77 2.19
C ASP A 2 92.68 9.65 2.45
N ASN A 3 91.62 9.58 1.65
CA ASN A 3 90.67 8.48 1.73
C ASN A 3 91.39 7.20 1.30
N GLU A 4 91.55 6.26 2.23
CA GLU A 4 92.24 4.99 2.00
C GLU A 4 91.64 4.19 0.82
N PHE A 5 90.34 4.38 0.59
CA PHE A 5 89.55 3.84 -0.52
C PHE A 5 88.76 4.95 -1.19
N TYR A 6 88.77 4.98 -2.52
CA TYR A 6 88.15 6.06 -3.29
C TYR A 6 87.71 5.55 -4.66
N THR A 7 86.78 6.28 -5.27
CA THR A 7 86.37 6.10 -6.67
C THR A 7 86.86 7.29 -7.47
N LEU A 8 87.45 7.02 -8.62
CA LEU A 8 87.95 8.01 -9.55
C LEU A 8 87.24 7.86 -10.89
N LEU A 9 86.77 8.95 -11.47
CA LEU A 9 86.34 8.97 -12.87
C LEU A 9 87.58 8.95 -13.77
N THR A 10 87.56 8.11 -14.80
CA THR A 10 88.64 8.09 -15.79
C THR A 10 88.54 9.32 -16.70
N ASP A 11 89.64 9.66 -17.38
CA ASP A 11 89.66 10.75 -18.37
C ASP A 11 88.61 10.51 -19.47
N ARG A 12 88.42 9.23 -19.86
CA ARG A 12 87.38 8.81 -20.80
C ARG A 12 85.98 8.96 -20.22
N GLY A 13 85.78 8.54 -18.98
CA GLY A 13 84.50 8.66 -18.29
C GLY A 13 84.06 10.12 -18.16
N MET A 14 84.96 11.01 -17.75
CA MET A 14 84.70 12.45 -17.70
C MET A 14 84.38 13.03 -19.08
N ALA A 15 85.14 12.64 -20.12
CA ALA A 15 84.88 13.09 -21.49
C ALA A 15 83.51 12.63 -22.01
N LYS A 16 83.12 11.38 -21.73
CA LYS A 16 81.81 10.83 -22.12
C LYS A 16 80.66 11.45 -21.36
N ILE A 17 80.79 11.66 -20.05
CA ILE A 17 79.78 12.37 -19.25
C ILE A 17 79.63 13.81 -19.76
N ALA A 18 80.73 14.48 -20.08
CA ALA A 18 80.69 15.83 -20.65
C ALA A 18 80.04 15.86 -22.05
N SER A 19 80.34 14.88 -22.91
CA SER A 19 79.71 14.76 -24.24
C SER A 19 78.21 14.48 -24.12
N ALA A 20 77.81 13.56 -23.24
CA ALA A 20 76.41 13.26 -22.96
C ALA A 20 75.65 14.52 -22.49
N LEU A 21 76.26 15.31 -21.61
CA LEU A 21 75.70 16.58 -21.15
C LEU A 21 75.58 17.62 -22.28
N ALA A 22 76.59 17.75 -23.15
CA ALA A 22 76.58 18.69 -24.27
C ALA A 22 75.54 18.31 -25.33
N ASP A 23 75.43 17.02 -25.64
CA ASP A 23 74.55 16.48 -26.67
C ASP A 23 73.12 16.24 -26.16
N LYS A 24 72.85 16.48 -24.87
CA LYS A 24 71.59 16.12 -24.18
C LYS A 24 71.22 14.64 -24.33
N LYS A 25 72.24 13.78 -24.40
CA LYS A 25 72.10 12.33 -24.44
C LYS A 25 72.39 11.75 -23.05
N GLN A 26 71.97 10.52 -22.83
CA GLN A 26 72.26 9.79 -21.61
C GLN A 26 73.42 8.82 -21.88
N LEU A 27 74.40 8.80 -20.97
CA LEU A 27 75.45 7.79 -20.95
C LEU A 27 74.89 6.52 -20.32
N HIS A 28 74.89 5.42 -21.07
CA HIS A 28 74.38 4.13 -20.62
C HIS A 28 75.48 3.33 -19.94
N LEU A 29 75.36 3.13 -18.64
CA LEU A 29 76.24 2.22 -17.90
C LEU A 29 75.61 0.84 -17.89
N GLN A 30 76.38 -0.19 -18.24
CA GLN A 30 75.86 -1.55 -18.38
C GLN A 30 76.60 -2.55 -17.49
N LYS A 31 77.94 -2.49 -17.45
CA LYS A 31 78.75 -3.55 -16.84
C LYS A 31 79.56 -3.03 -15.67
N MET A 32 79.77 -3.90 -14.69
CA MET A 32 80.77 -3.70 -13.66
C MET A 32 81.75 -4.86 -13.67
N ALA A 33 83.03 -4.54 -13.51
CA ALA A 33 84.07 -5.55 -13.36
C ALA A 33 84.76 -5.38 -12.01
N VAL A 34 85.31 -6.49 -11.55
CA VAL A 34 86.02 -6.62 -10.28
C VAL A 34 87.38 -7.22 -10.59
N GLY A 35 88.39 -6.73 -9.90
CA GLY A 35 89.79 -7.13 -10.07
C GLY A 35 90.48 -7.35 -8.74
N ASP A 36 91.57 -8.13 -8.78
CA ASP A 36 92.41 -8.39 -7.61
C ASP A 36 93.68 -7.52 -7.58
N GLY A 37 93.82 -6.57 -8.52
CA GLY A 37 94.96 -5.66 -8.59
C GLY A 37 96.29 -6.33 -8.93
N GLY A 38 96.29 -7.59 -9.38
CA GLY A 38 97.49 -8.41 -9.56
C GLY A 38 98.05 -8.93 -8.23
N GLY A 39 97.19 -9.08 -7.22
CA GLY A 39 97.55 -9.57 -5.89
C GLY A 39 98.07 -8.51 -4.91
N GLN A 40 98.20 -7.24 -5.33
CA GLN A 40 98.63 -6.13 -4.49
C GLN A 40 97.82 -4.86 -4.73
N TYR A 41 97.75 -4.00 -3.71
CA TYR A 41 97.22 -2.66 -3.88
C TYR A 41 98.06 -1.85 -4.85
N TYR A 42 97.38 -0.97 -5.56
CA TYR A 42 97.98 0.08 -6.37
C TYR A 42 97.09 1.31 -6.28
N GLU A 43 97.59 2.46 -6.70
CA GLU A 43 96.80 3.69 -6.78
C GLU A 43 96.20 3.82 -8.18
N PRO A 44 94.86 3.72 -8.34
CA PRO A 44 94.23 3.95 -9.63
C PRO A 44 94.49 5.35 -10.18
N THR A 45 94.75 5.44 -11.49
CA THR A 45 94.99 6.71 -12.19
C THR A 45 93.85 7.03 -13.16
N ALA A 46 93.55 8.31 -13.37
CA ALA A 46 92.46 8.75 -14.26
C ALA A 46 92.70 8.32 -15.73
N SER A 47 93.96 8.15 -16.12
CA SER A 47 94.36 7.70 -17.46
C SER A 47 94.13 6.21 -17.73
N GLN A 48 93.66 5.43 -16.75
CA GLN A 48 93.40 4.00 -16.95
C GLN A 48 92.24 3.78 -17.90
N ILE A 49 92.44 2.84 -18.82
CA ILE A 49 91.42 2.38 -19.78
C ILE A 49 90.90 0.98 -19.45
N LYS A 50 91.52 0.31 -18.46
CA LYS A 50 91.18 -1.03 -18.00
C LYS A 50 91.65 -1.23 -16.55
N LEU A 51 91.04 -2.20 -15.87
CA LEU A 51 91.52 -2.71 -14.58
C LEU A 51 92.94 -3.28 -14.73
N ARG A 52 93.74 -3.24 -13.66
CA ARG A 52 95.11 -3.78 -13.65
C ARG A 52 95.09 -5.29 -13.85
N HIS A 53 94.21 -5.98 -13.13
CA HIS A 53 93.93 -7.40 -13.33
C HIS A 53 92.45 -7.70 -13.05
N GLU A 54 91.68 -7.74 -14.12
CA GLU A 54 90.25 -8.10 -14.08
C GLU A 54 90.10 -9.60 -13.84
N VAL A 55 89.32 -9.97 -12.83
CA VAL A 55 89.05 -11.38 -12.49
C VAL A 55 87.62 -11.79 -12.81
N TRP A 56 86.69 -10.84 -12.83
CA TRP A 56 85.32 -11.10 -13.26
C TRP A 56 84.62 -9.82 -13.75
N ARG A 57 83.68 -9.98 -14.67
CA ARG A 57 82.79 -8.93 -15.18
C ARG A 57 81.37 -9.45 -15.23
N GLY A 58 80.43 -8.61 -14.80
CA GLY A 58 79.01 -8.90 -14.84
C GLY A 58 78.19 -7.68 -15.25
N GLU A 59 76.92 -7.92 -15.50
CA GLU A 59 75.92 -6.86 -15.70
C GLU A 59 75.69 -6.13 -14.37
N MET A 60 75.55 -4.81 -14.42
CA MET A 60 75.25 -3.99 -13.24
C MET A 60 73.82 -4.29 -12.76
N ASN A 61 73.65 -4.49 -11.45
CA ASN A 61 72.36 -4.85 -10.88
C ASN A 61 71.45 -3.63 -10.68
N THR A 62 72.00 -2.55 -10.11
CA THR A 62 71.29 -1.30 -9.84
C THR A 62 72.23 -0.11 -9.96
N LEU A 63 71.67 1.04 -10.36
CA LEU A 63 72.31 2.35 -10.38
C LEU A 63 71.27 3.30 -9.80
N THR A 64 71.58 3.85 -8.64
CA THR A 64 70.67 4.76 -7.93
C THR A 64 71.41 6.03 -7.57
N THR A 65 70.70 7.15 -7.52
CA THR A 65 71.24 8.39 -6.95
C THR A 65 71.25 8.28 -5.43
N ALA A 66 72.34 8.72 -4.79
CA ALA A 66 72.43 8.65 -3.34
C ALA A 66 71.36 9.56 -2.70
N PRO A 67 70.59 9.09 -1.70
CA PRO A 67 69.54 9.89 -1.06
C PRO A 67 70.06 11.18 -0.44
N ASN A 68 71.32 11.16 0.02
CA ASN A 68 71.95 12.25 0.75
C ASN A 68 72.74 13.20 -0.17
N ASN A 69 73.01 12.82 -1.42
CA ASN A 69 73.76 13.65 -2.36
C ASN A 69 73.34 13.39 -3.82
N PRO A 70 72.68 14.36 -4.49
CA PRO A 70 72.18 14.19 -5.86
C PRO A 70 73.28 14.05 -6.91
N ASN A 71 74.55 14.31 -6.58
CA ASN A 71 75.71 14.16 -7.47
C ASN A 71 76.41 12.79 -7.31
N TRP A 72 76.00 11.97 -6.35
CA TRP A 72 76.57 10.64 -6.15
C TRP A 72 75.69 9.58 -6.79
N LEU A 73 76.29 8.79 -7.68
CA LEU A 73 75.70 7.58 -8.22
C LEU A 73 76.24 6.37 -7.48
N ILE A 74 75.34 5.53 -7.03
CA ILE A 74 75.62 4.26 -6.37
C ILE A 74 75.37 3.17 -7.40
N ALA A 75 76.45 2.59 -7.91
CA ALA A 75 76.43 1.42 -8.78
C ALA A 75 76.62 0.15 -7.94
N GLU A 76 75.70 -0.80 -8.06
CA GLU A 76 75.77 -2.07 -7.35
C GLU A 76 75.91 -3.23 -8.32
N LEU A 77 76.83 -4.14 -7.98
CA LEU A 77 77.05 -5.41 -8.65
C LEU A 77 76.87 -6.52 -7.64
N VAL A 78 75.99 -7.48 -7.94
CA VAL A 78 75.87 -8.70 -7.13
C VAL A 78 76.79 -9.75 -7.74
N LEU A 79 77.77 -10.23 -6.98
CA LEU A 79 78.60 -11.35 -7.40
C LEU A 79 77.87 -12.65 -7.06
N PRO A 80 77.59 -13.50 -8.07
CA PRO A 80 77.01 -14.82 -7.86
C PRO A 80 77.84 -15.71 -6.93
N GLU A 81 77.22 -16.79 -6.45
CA GLU A 81 77.85 -17.73 -5.53
C GLU A 81 78.90 -18.65 -6.19
N ASP A 82 78.77 -18.89 -7.49
CA ASP A 82 79.65 -19.72 -8.32
C ASP A 82 80.91 -18.98 -8.81
N VAL A 83 81.04 -17.69 -8.49
CA VAL A 83 82.18 -16.84 -8.84
C VAL A 83 82.92 -16.39 -7.57
N GLY A 84 84.24 -16.62 -7.50
CA GLY A 84 85.05 -16.30 -6.33
C GLY A 84 86.41 -16.99 -6.31
N GLY A 85 87.04 -17.04 -5.14
CA GLY A 85 88.37 -17.63 -4.93
C GLY A 85 89.52 -16.60 -4.90
N TRP A 86 89.20 -15.31 -4.92
CA TRP A 86 90.14 -14.21 -5.05
C TRP A 86 89.73 -13.02 -4.15
N TYR A 87 90.65 -12.07 -3.98
CA TYR A 87 90.41 -10.84 -3.21
C TYR A 87 89.97 -9.73 -4.15
N VAL A 88 88.84 -9.08 -3.86
CA VAL A 88 88.43 -7.86 -4.58
C VAL A 88 89.33 -6.71 -4.08
N ARG A 89 90.02 -6.02 -4.97
CA ARG A 89 90.85 -4.83 -4.66
C ARG A 89 90.58 -3.64 -5.58
N GLU A 90 90.05 -3.89 -6.77
CA GLU A 90 89.65 -2.87 -7.73
C GLU A 90 88.26 -3.18 -8.28
N VAL A 91 87.49 -2.12 -8.57
CA VAL A 91 86.16 -2.22 -9.18
C VAL A 91 86.07 -1.22 -10.30
N GLY A 92 85.63 -1.65 -11.48
CA GLY A 92 85.45 -0.80 -12.66
C GLY A 92 84.00 -0.74 -13.08
N VAL A 93 83.54 0.43 -13.50
CA VAL A 93 82.23 0.64 -14.12
C VAL A 93 82.45 0.92 -15.60
N PHE A 94 81.70 0.23 -16.45
CA PHE A 94 81.81 0.29 -17.91
C PHE A 94 80.49 0.70 -18.55
N ASP A 95 80.58 1.39 -19.67
CA ASP A 95 79.44 1.69 -20.53
C ASP A 95 79.09 0.54 -21.49
N ASP A 96 78.06 0.77 -22.32
CA ASP A 96 77.59 -0.14 -23.37
C ASP A 96 78.62 -0.37 -24.50
N GLU A 97 79.51 0.61 -24.73
CA GLU A 97 80.65 0.50 -25.65
C GLU A 97 81.86 -0.23 -25.03
N GLY A 98 81.80 -0.58 -23.75
CA GLY A 98 82.84 -1.32 -23.02
C GLY A 98 84.02 -0.46 -22.56
N GLU A 99 83.87 0.86 -22.52
CA GLU A 99 84.86 1.79 -22.00
C GLU A 99 84.78 1.94 -20.48
N LEU A 100 85.93 2.01 -19.82
CA LEU A 100 86.00 2.20 -18.37
C LEU A 100 85.66 3.65 -18.01
N ILE A 101 84.53 3.85 -17.32
CA ILE A 101 84.01 5.17 -16.92
C ILE A 101 84.52 5.57 -15.53
N ALA A 102 84.52 4.64 -14.60
CA ALA A 102 84.97 4.86 -13.23
C ALA A 102 85.78 3.67 -12.72
N ILE A 103 86.77 3.95 -11.89
CA ILE A 103 87.59 2.94 -11.22
C ILE A 103 87.67 3.24 -9.72
N GLY A 104 87.39 2.23 -8.92
CA GLY A 104 87.44 2.29 -7.46
C GLY A 104 88.60 1.48 -6.90
N LYS A 105 89.35 2.08 -5.98
CA LYS A 105 90.22 1.37 -5.04
C LYS A 105 89.33 0.80 -3.94
N PHE A 106 89.15 -0.52 -3.92
CA PHE A 106 88.20 -1.20 -3.05
C PHE A 106 88.91 -1.87 -1.86
N PRO A 107 88.32 -1.85 -0.64
CA PRO A 107 88.87 -2.57 0.50
C PRO A 107 88.95 -4.06 0.22
N GLU A 108 90.02 -4.71 0.69
CA GLU A 108 90.27 -6.11 0.36
C GLU A 108 89.16 -6.96 0.94
N SER A 109 88.41 -7.60 0.04
CA SER A 109 87.27 -8.42 0.41
C SER A 109 87.43 -9.78 -0.23
N TYR A 110 87.62 -10.80 0.61
CA TYR A 110 87.73 -12.16 0.12
C TYR A 110 86.34 -12.72 -0.23
N LYS A 111 86.17 -13.08 -1.51
CA LYS A 111 84.97 -13.76 -2.00
C LYS A 111 85.24 -15.27 -2.06
N PRO A 112 84.69 -16.09 -1.17
CA PRO A 112 84.85 -17.55 -1.25
C PRO A 112 84.12 -18.11 -2.48
N LEU A 113 84.66 -19.20 -3.03
CA LEU A 113 84.08 -19.99 -4.13
C LEU A 113 83.36 -21.22 -3.56
N LEU A 114 82.22 -21.59 -4.15
CA LEU A 114 81.34 -22.70 -3.73
C LEU A 114 82.04 -24.03 -3.31
N PRO A 115 83.11 -24.51 -3.99
CA PRO A 115 83.82 -25.74 -3.63
C PRO A 115 84.50 -25.71 -2.25
N GLY A 116 84.63 -24.52 -1.64
CA GLY A 116 85.13 -24.33 -0.28
C GLY A 116 84.10 -24.54 0.83
N GLY A 117 82.88 -24.99 0.51
CA GLY A 117 81.83 -25.30 1.49
C GLY A 117 81.01 -24.09 1.99
N CYS A 118 81.25 -22.89 1.45
CA CYS A 118 80.38 -21.72 1.66
C CYS A 118 80.21 -20.92 0.36
N GLY A 119 78.97 -20.80 -0.12
CA GLY A 119 78.57 -19.84 -1.14
C GLY A 119 78.11 -18.56 -0.45
N LYS A 120 78.88 -17.48 -0.55
CA LYS A 120 78.46 -16.16 -0.07
C LYS A 120 78.16 -15.29 -1.28
N GLN A 121 76.92 -14.82 -1.44
CA GLN A 121 76.65 -13.72 -2.37
C GLN A 121 77.20 -12.42 -1.77
N VAL A 122 77.93 -11.65 -2.56
CA VAL A 122 78.54 -10.39 -2.13
C VAL A 122 78.07 -9.29 -3.06
N CYS A 123 77.47 -8.25 -2.48
CA CYS A 123 77.11 -7.04 -3.21
C CYS A 123 78.28 -6.06 -3.14
N ILE A 124 78.84 -5.70 -4.28
CA ILE A 124 79.84 -4.65 -4.42
C ILE A 124 79.12 -3.36 -4.72
N ARG A 125 79.29 -2.37 -3.84
CA ARG A 125 78.71 -1.04 -3.97
C ARG A 125 79.83 -0.04 -4.27
N LEU A 126 79.79 0.56 -5.45
CA LEU A 126 80.71 1.62 -5.85
C LEU A 126 79.96 2.95 -5.90
N ILE A 127 80.49 3.96 -5.21
CA ILE A 127 79.93 5.32 -5.23
C ILE A 127 80.82 6.17 -6.11
N MET A 128 80.27 6.74 -7.18
CA MET A 128 80.96 7.66 -8.08
C MET A 128 80.30 9.04 -8.01
N GLU A 129 81.11 10.09 -7.99
CA GLU A 129 80.62 11.47 -8.06
C GLU A 129 80.63 11.92 -9.51
N VAL A 130 79.49 12.43 -9.99
CA VAL A 130 79.33 12.97 -11.33
C VAL A 130 78.81 14.41 -11.27
N SER A 131 79.17 15.22 -12.26
CA SER A 131 78.73 16.62 -12.37
C SER A 131 77.24 16.76 -12.65
N ASN A 132 76.60 15.74 -13.25
CA ASN A 132 75.17 15.69 -13.49
C ASN A 132 74.68 14.24 -13.58
N THR A 133 73.86 13.82 -12.62
CA THR A 133 73.27 12.47 -12.58
C THR A 133 72.17 12.24 -13.62
N THR A 134 71.58 13.30 -14.18
CA THR A 134 70.59 13.21 -15.27
C THR A 134 71.23 12.81 -16.61
N ALA A 135 72.53 13.06 -16.76
CA ALA A 135 73.29 12.71 -17.97
C ALA A 135 73.73 11.23 -17.98
N VAL A 136 73.48 10.48 -16.91
CA VAL A 136 73.91 9.08 -16.76
C VAL A 136 72.70 8.23 -16.42
N THR A 137 72.42 7.20 -17.23
CA THR A 137 71.33 6.27 -16.94
C THR A 137 71.80 4.82 -17.01
N LEU A 138 71.14 3.98 -16.24
CA LEU A 138 71.37 2.54 -16.26
C LEU A 138 70.36 1.87 -17.17
N THR A 139 70.87 1.12 -18.13
CA THR A 139 70.07 0.23 -18.97
C THR A 139 70.17 -1.16 -18.35
N VAL A 140 69.30 -1.49 -17.39
CA VAL A 140 69.20 -2.88 -16.90
C VAL A 140 68.33 -3.67 -17.86
N ASP A 141 68.81 -4.84 -18.30
CA ASP A 141 67.95 -5.87 -18.86
C ASP A 141 67.18 -6.54 -17.71
N PRO A 142 65.84 -6.37 -17.61
CA PRO A 142 65.05 -6.90 -16.51
C PRO A 142 65.01 -8.44 -16.43
N SER A 143 65.62 -9.15 -17.39
CA SER A 143 65.60 -10.61 -17.46
C SER A 143 66.54 -11.31 -16.45
N ILE A 144 67.45 -10.59 -15.79
CA ILE A 144 68.46 -11.15 -14.86
C ILE A 144 68.50 -10.37 -13.52
N VAL A 145 67.48 -9.57 -13.20
CA VAL A 145 67.46 -8.75 -11.98
C VAL A 145 66.97 -9.58 -10.79
N LEU A 146 67.86 -9.87 -9.85
CA LEU A 146 67.51 -10.36 -8.52
C LEU A 146 67.05 -9.16 -7.66
N ALA A 147 65.75 -9.08 -7.38
CA ALA A 147 65.23 -8.10 -6.43
C ALA A 147 65.86 -8.34 -5.05
N THR A 148 66.38 -7.28 -4.42
CA THR A 148 66.82 -7.36 -3.03
C THR A 148 65.61 -7.59 -2.14
N ARG A 149 65.80 -8.30 -1.02
CA ARG A 149 64.72 -8.53 -0.05
C ARG A 149 64.12 -7.21 0.43
N ASP A 150 64.94 -6.22 0.72
CA ASP A 150 64.50 -4.90 1.18
C ASP A 150 63.60 -4.18 0.15
N TYR A 151 63.86 -4.37 -1.15
CA TYR A 151 63.00 -3.84 -2.21
C TYR A 151 61.64 -4.55 -2.25
N VAL A 152 61.59 -5.87 -2.01
CA VAL A 152 60.33 -6.61 -1.98
C VAL A 152 59.52 -6.24 -0.74
N ASP A 153 60.15 -6.18 0.43
CA ASP A 153 59.50 -5.85 1.70
C ASP A 153 58.91 -4.43 1.66
N SER A 154 59.63 -3.44 1.09
CA SER A 154 59.12 -2.07 0.96
C SER A 154 57.93 -1.94 -0.01
N ARG A 155 57.98 -2.64 -1.15
CA ARG A 155 56.89 -2.61 -2.14
C ARG A 155 55.63 -3.33 -1.64
N LEU A 156 55.78 -4.36 -0.81
CA LEU A 156 54.65 -5.04 -0.18
C LEU A 156 53.98 -4.15 0.87
N ASP A 157 54.77 -3.50 1.73
CA ASP A 157 54.26 -2.58 2.75
C ASP A 157 53.53 -1.38 2.10
N GLU A 158 54.08 -0.82 1.03
CA GLU A 158 53.42 0.22 0.22
C GLU A 158 52.08 -0.26 -0.36
N HIS A 159 52.02 -1.50 -0.86
CA HIS A 159 50.79 -2.04 -1.44
C HIS A 159 49.72 -2.32 -0.38
N GLU A 160 50.09 -2.93 0.77
CA GLU A 160 49.18 -3.24 1.88
C GLU A 160 48.51 -1.99 2.45
N HIS A 161 49.23 -0.87 2.50
CA HIS A 161 48.69 0.42 2.95
C HIS A 161 48.02 1.23 1.84
N SER A 162 48.17 0.82 0.58
CA SER A 162 47.55 1.53 -0.54
C SER A 162 46.07 1.20 -0.63
N THR A 163 45.27 2.21 -0.94
CA THR A 163 43.89 2.05 -1.42
C THR A 163 43.84 2.20 -2.94
N ASN A 164 44.95 1.97 -3.64
CA ASN A 164 45.09 2.20 -5.07
C ASN A 164 44.58 0.97 -5.85
N HIS A 165 43.28 0.73 -5.71
CA HIS A 165 42.56 -0.30 -6.45
C HIS A 165 41.41 0.36 -7.21
N PRO A 166 41.02 -0.23 -8.35
CA PRO A 166 39.91 0.29 -9.14
C PRO A 166 38.61 0.28 -8.33
N ASP A 167 37.77 1.27 -8.60
CA ASP A 167 36.41 1.32 -8.07
C ASP A 167 35.56 0.16 -8.62
N ALA A 168 34.59 -0.29 -7.83
CA ALA A 168 33.65 -1.29 -8.28
C ALA A 168 32.72 -0.69 -9.35
N THR A 169 32.42 -1.48 -10.37
CA THR A 169 31.44 -1.16 -11.40
C THR A 169 30.36 -2.23 -11.44
N LEU A 170 29.33 -2.02 -12.26
CA LEU A 170 28.26 -3.02 -12.44
C LEU A 170 28.76 -4.35 -13.04
N THR A 171 29.93 -4.35 -13.67
CA THR A 171 30.50 -5.52 -14.37
C THR A 171 31.84 -5.98 -13.81
N GLN A 172 32.50 -5.16 -12.99
CA GLN A 172 33.82 -5.44 -12.44
C GLN A 172 33.86 -5.18 -10.93
N LYS A 173 34.46 -6.12 -10.19
CA LYS A 173 34.67 -5.96 -8.75
C LYS A 173 35.73 -4.89 -8.47
N GLY A 174 35.56 -4.15 -7.38
CA GLY A 174 36.47 -3.09 -6.92
C GLY A 174 36.04 -2.56 -5.54
N PHE A 175 36.59 -1.42 -5.11
CA PHE A 175 36.17 -0.74 -3.89
C PHE A 175 35.02 0.24 -4.13
N THR A 176 34.20 0.49 -3.11
CA THR A 176 33.06 1.43 -3.18
C THR A 176 32.97 2.24 -1.90
N GLN A 177 32.59 3.52 -2.03
CA GLN A 177 32.30 4.35 -0.87
C GLN A 177 30.87 4.13 -0.39
N LEU A 178 30.64 4.23 0.92
CA LEU A 178 29.31 4.08 1.50
C LEU A 178 28.64 5.44 1.72
N SER A 179 27.35 5.54 1.43
CA SER A 179 26.54 6.75 1.65
C SER A 179 25.33 6.48 2.56
N ASN A 180 25.08 7.45 3.45
CA ASN A 180 23.89 7.47 4.31
C ASN A 180 22.75 8.36 3.76
N ALA A 181 22.95 9.00 2.61
CA ALA A 181 21.92 9.83 1.98
C ALA A 181 20.79 8.96 1.41
N THR A 182 19.56 9.48 1.42
CA THR A 182 18.34 8.77 0.98
C THR A 182 17.90 9.14 -0.43
N ASP A 183 18.56 10.14 -1.02
CA ASP A 183 18.24 10.84 -2.27
C ASP A 183 19.51 11.06 -3.12
N SER A 184 20.53 10.23 -2.93
CA SER A 184 21.79 10.32 -3.68
C SER A 184 21.62 9.76 -5.10
N ASP A 185 21.95 10.55 -6.10
CA ASP A 185 22.03 10.12 -7.51
C ASP A 185 23.46 9.62 -7.90
N ASP A 186 24.39 9.62 -6.95
CA ASP A 186 25.78 9.19 -7.16
C ASP A 186 25.90 7.66 -7.29
N GLU A 187 26.16 7.18 -8.51
CA GLU A 187 26.33 5.75 -8.81
C GLU A 187 27.65 5.14 -8.31
N THR A 188 28.61 5.96 -7.83
CA THR A 188 29.89 5.49 -7.29
C THR A 188 29.81 5.09 -5.81
N LYS A 189 28.65 5.32 -5.17
CA LYS A 189 28.42 5.08 -3.75
C LYS A 189 27.36 4.02 -3.50
N ALA A 190 27.63 3.13 -2.56
CA ALA A 190 26.66 2.15 -2.08
C ALA A 190 25.85 2.68 -0.90
N ALA A 191 24.54 2.47 -0.91
CA ALA A 191 23.67 2.85 0.20
C ALA A 191 23.91 1.96 1.44
N THR A 192 23.96 2.57 2.63
CA THR A 192 24.04 1.81 3.88
C THR A 192 22.66 1.28 4.33
N PRO A 193 22.60 0.29 5.22
CA PRO A 193 21.35 -0.13 5.86
C PRO A 193 20.62 1.03 6.57
N LYS A 194 21.35 2.05 7.04
CA LYS A 194 20.77 3.25 7.67
C LYS A 194 20.01 4.10 6.64
N ALA A 195 20.61 4.36 5.47
CA ALA A 195 19.94 5.04 4.37
C ALA A 195 18.69 4.29 3.94
N VAL A 196 18.81 2.98 3.71
CA VAL A 196 17.67 2.13 3.28
C VAL A 196 16.55 2.14 4.31
N LYS A 197 16.88 2.05 5.61
CA LYS A 197 15.88 2.12 6.68
C LYS A 197 15.19 3.48 6.75
N ALA A 198 15.92 4.58 6.55
CA ALA A 198 15.36 5.93 6.55
C ALA A 198 14.42 6.15 5.36
N ALA A 199 14.84 5.77 4.15
CA ALA A 199 14.00 5.84 2.95
C ALA A 199 12.72 4.99 3.10
N MET A 200 12.84 3.78 3.64
CA MET A 200 11.68 2.91 3.91
C MET A 200 10.72 3.51 4.95
N ALA A 201 11.25 4.19 5.98
CA ALA A 201 10.42 4.86 6.99
C ALA A 201 9.64 6.05 6.38
N GLN A 202 10.29 6.83 5.52
CA GLN A 202 9.63 7.91 4.77
C GLN A 202 8.55 7.36 3.84
N ALA A 203 8.84 6.30 3.09
CA ALA A 203 7.87 5.66 2.20
C ALA A 203 6.64 5.11 2.93
N ARG A 204 6.82 4.47 4.09
CA ARG A 204 5.70 3.90 4.89
C ARG A 204 4.75 4.93 5.46
N ASN A 205 5.26 6.12 5.79
CA ASN A 205 4.47 7.19 6.37
C ASN A 205 4.01 8.22 5.33
N HIS A 206 4.32 7.98 4.05
CA HIS A 206 3.89 8.87 2.98
C HIS A 206 2.37 8.78 2.80
N THR A 207 1.71 9.94 2.84
CA THR A 207 0.29 10.07 2.55
C THR A 207 0.10 10.93 1.32
N HIS A 208 -0.82 10.56 0.43
CA HIS A 208 -1.22 11.39 -0.69
C HIS A 208 -2.42 12.25 -0.30
N THR A 209 -2.37 13.54 -0.63
CA THR A 209 -3.59 14.36 -0.73
C THR A 209 -4.37 13.92 -1.96
N TRP A 210 -5.68 14.20 -2.00
CA TRP A 210 -6.56 13.78 -3.11
C TRP A 210 -6.02 14.19 -4.49
N ASN A 211 -5.54 15.43 -4.61
CA ASN A 211 -5.02 15.96 -5.88
C ASN A 211 -3.67 15.35 -6.32
N GLN A 212 -2.99 14.61 -5.45
CA GLN A 212 -1.73 13.94 -5.76
C GLN A 212 -1.92 12.51 -6.29
N ILE A 213 -3.15 12.01 -6.37
CA ILE A 213 -3.46 10.69 -6.94
C ILE A 213 -3.92 10.90 -8.38
N THR A 214 -3.01 10.82 -9.35
CA THR A 214 -3.29 11.13 -10.77
C THR A 214 -3.41 9.90 -11.66
N ASP A 215 -2.73 8.81 -11.30
CA ASP A 215 -2.61 7.62 -12.17
C ASP A 215 -3.59 6.50 -11.78
N VAL A 216 -4.43 6.75 -10.77
CA VAL A 216 -5.55 5.87 -10.42
C VAL A 216 -6.82 6.55 -10.90
N PRO A 217 -7.58 5.93 -11.82
CA PRO A 217 -8.81 6.51 -12.32
C PRO A 217 -9.86 6.62 -11.20
N ASP A 218 -10.85 7.50 -11.40
CA ASP A 218 -12.02 7.58 -10.53
C ASP A 218 -12.89 6.33 -10.68
N GLY A 219 -13.47 5.88 -9.57
CA GLY A 219 -14.39 4.76 -9.54
C GLY A 219 -15.72 5.14 -10.19
N THR A 220 -16.15 4.35 -11.17
CA THR A 220 -17.45 4.49 -11.85
C THR A 220 -18.17 3.15 -11.88
N LEU A 221 -19.42 3.12 -12.37
CA LEU A 221 -20.16 1.87 -12.57
C LEU A 221 -19.54 0.96 -13.64
N LEU A 222 -18.63 1.48 -14.47
CA LEU A 222 -18.01 0.76 -15.58
C LEU A 222 -16.51 0.47 -15.35
N GLN A 223 -15.89 1.15 -14.38
CA GLN A 223 -14.44 1.09 -14.14
C GLN A 223 -14.11 1.17 -12.66
N LYS A 224 -13.19 0.31 -12.21
CA LYS A 224 -12.65 0.36 -10.85
C LYS A 224 -11.76 1.58 -10.67
N GLY A 225 -11.80 2.19 -9.49
CA GLY A 225 -11.04 3.40 -9.20
C GLY A 225 -11.21 3.89 -7.76
N ILE A 226 -10.70 5.07 -7.47
CA ILE A 226 -10.86 5.75 -6.18
C ILE A 226 -12.14 6.58 -6.13
N VAL A 227 -12.75 6.72 -4.95
CA VAL A 227 -13.95 7.53 -4.76
C VAL A 227 -13.82 8.32 -3.46
N LYS A 228 -14.19 9.60 -3.51
CA LYS A 228 -14.16 10.47 -2.34
C LYS A 228 -15.38 10.21 -1.47
N LEU A 229 -15.18 10.06 -0.16
CA LEU A 229 -16.28 9.86 0.77
C LEU A 229 -16.97 11.19 1.11
N ASN A 230 -18.30 11.15 1.21
CA ASN A 230 -19.15 12.27 1.56
C ASN A 230 -20.09 11.90 2.72
N ALA A 231 -20.20 12.77 3.71
CA ALA A 231 -21.05 12.59 4.89
C ALA A 231 -22.41 13.31 4.82
N ALA A 232 -22.70 14.04 3.73
CA ALA A 232 -23.98 14.70 3.55
C ALA A 232 -25.10 13.69 3.22
N THR A 233 -26.28 13.89 3.82
CA THR A 233 -27.47 13.03 3.63
C THR A 233 -28.33 13.43 2.42
N ASN A 234 -28.02 14.55 1.79
CA ASN A 234 -28.74 15.12 0.65
C ASN A 234 -27.81 15.43 -0.55
N SER A 235 -26.64 14.78 -0.61
CA SER A 235 -25.71 14.99 -1.72
C SER A 235 -26.32 14.54 -3.04
N SER A 236 -26.17 15.35 -4.07
CA SER A 236 -26.52 15.01 -5.46
C SER A 236 -25.31 14.54 -6.27
N SER A 237 -24.13 14.42 -5.64
CA SER A 237 -22.91 14.00 -6.33
C SER A 237 -23.02 12.57 -6.84
N THR A 238 -22.62 12.37 -8.10
CA THR A 238 -22.52 11.04 -8.72
C THR A 238 -21.09 10.48 -8.69
N SER A 239 -20.12 11.25 -8.18
CA SER A 239 -18.70 10.89 -8.12
C SER A 239 -18.17 10.74 -6.68
N GLU A 240 -19.02 10.90 -5.68
CA GLU A 240 -18.68 10.71 -4.27
C GLU A 240 -19.51 9.56 -3.67
N ALA A 241 -18.92 8.81 -2.73
CA ALA A 241 -19.60 7.72 -2.05
C ALA A 241 -20.11 8.17 -0.69
N ALA A 242 -21.34 7.79 -0.35
CA ALA A 242 -21.92 8.07 0.95
C ALA A 242 -21.20 7.27 2.06
N THR A 243 -20.88 7.95 3.16
CA THR A 243 -20.36 7.28 4.37
C THR A 243 -21.45 6.45 5.07
N PRO A 244 -21.08 5.40 5.83
CA PRO A 244 -22.06 4.64 6.62
C PRO A 244 -22.88 5.50 7.59
N SER A 245 -22.30 6.58 8.14
CA SER A 245 -23.01 7.54 8.99
C SER A 245 -24.09 8.30 8.22
N ALA A 246 -23.79 8.80 7.00
CA ALA A 246 -24.77 9.49 6.17
C ALA A 246 -25.92 8.56 5.76
N VAL A 247 -25.60 7.32 5.39
CA VAL A 247 -26.62 6.32 5.03
C VAL A 247 -27.52 6.01 6.24
N ARG A 248 -26.93 5.81 7.42
CA ARG A 248 -27.69 5.56 8.66
C ARG A 248 -28.60 6.73 9.01
N GLU A 249 -28.11 7.96 8.96
CA GLU A 249 -28.91 9.15 9.26
C GLU A 249 -30.06 9.33 8.27
N ALA A 250 -29.81 9.14 6.96
CA ALA A 250 -30.85 9.18 5.95
C ALA A 250 -31.92 8.09 6.16
N TYR A 251 -31.49 6.88 6.54
CA TYR A 251 -32.38 5.77 6.87
C TYR A 251 -33.22 6.05 8.12
N GLU A 252 -32.61 6.52 9.21
CA GLU A 252 -33.31 6.89 10.45
C GLU A 252 -34.32 8.01 10.18
N LEU A 253 -33.96 9.01 9.37
CA LEU A 253 -34.86 10.08 8.94
C LEU A 253 -36.04 9.51 8.16
N ALA A 254 -35.81 8.66 7.15
CA ALA A 254 -36.87 8.04 6.38
C ALA A 254 -37.81 7.21 7.26
N ASN A 255 -37.25 6.41 8.18
CA ASN A 255 -38.03 5.59 9.11
C ASN A 255 -38.85 6.44 10.09
N SER A 256 -38.33 7.60 10.52
CA SER A 256 -39.09 8.56 11.35
C SER A 256 -40.27 9.20 10.63
N LYS A 257 -40.24 9.26 9.28
CA LYS A 257 -41.31 9.81 8.45
C LYS A 257 -42.30 8.75 7.97
N ALA A 258 -41.95 7.47 8.04
CA ALA A 258 -42.85 6.37 7.81
C ALA A 258 -43.82 6.21 8.99
N ALA A 259 -44.85 7.05 9.07
CA ALA A 259 -45.90 6.90 10.06
C ALA A 259 -46.66 5.59 9.81
N ALA A 260 -46.71 4.69 10.81
CA ALA A 260 -47.45 3.43 10.73
C ALA A 260 -48.96 3.63 10.44
N ASN A 261 -49.49 4.80 10.82
CA ASN A 261 -50.79 5.30 10.42
C ASN A 261 -50.64 6.78 10.04
N HIS A 262 -51.16 7.16 8.88
CA HIS A 262 -51.26 8.56 8.46
C HIS A 262 -52.72 8.89 8.15
N THR A 263 -53.05 10.18 8.22
CA THR A 263 -54.39 10.68 7.87
C THR A 263 -54.29 11.52 6.62
N HIS A 264 -55.21 11.31 5.67
CA HIS A 264 -55.44 12.23 4.58
C HIS A 264 -56.64 13.12 4.90
N ALA A 265 -56.59 14.40 4.53
CA ALA A 265 -57.82 15.14 4.42
C ALA A 265 -58.69 14.49 3.32
N TRP A 266 -60.00 14.42 3.53
CA TRP A 266 -60.93 13.78 2.58
C TRP A 266 -60.74 14.32 1.14
N SER A 267 -60.50 15.62 0.99
CA SER A 267 -60.28 16.28 -0.30
C SER A 267 -58.98 15.88 -1.02
N GLN A 268 -58.08 15.16 -0.37
CA GLN A 268 -56.79 14.75 -0.92
C GLN A 268 -56.79 13.30 -1.42
N ILE A 269 -57.91 12.58 -1.26
CA ILE A 269 -58.07 11.21 -1.76
C ILE A 269 -58.78 11.30 -3.12
N THR A 270 -58.02 11.37 -4.21
CA THR A 270 -58.58 11.59 -5.56
C THR A 270 -58.65 10.33 -6.42
N ASP A 271 -57.80 9.34 -6.14
CA ASP A 271 -57.59 8.18 -7.03
C ASP A 271 -58.12 6.87 -6.43
N VAL A 272 -58.83 6.96 -5.31
CA VAL A 272 -59.58 5.83 -4.75
C VAL A 272 -61.05 6.03 -5.12
N PRO A 273 -61.66 5.12 -5.88
CA PRO A 273 -63.05 5.23 -6.25
C PRO A 273 -63.96 5.18 -5.01
N ASP A 274 -65.17 5.72 -5.14
CA ASP A 274 -66.20 5.57 -4.11
C ASP A 274 -66.61 4.10 -3.98
N GLY A 275 -66.89 3.68 -2.74
CA GLY A 275 -67.40 2.34 -2.47
C GLY A 275 -68.83 2.20 -3.00
N THR A 276 -69.05 1.21 -3.85
CA THR A 276 -70.38 0.84 -4.35
C THR A 276 -70.64 -0.64 -4.08
N LEU A 277 -71.85 -1.12 -4.39
CA LEU A 277 -72.17 -2.54 -4.25
C LEU A 277 -71.36 -3.46 -5.17
N THR A 278 -70.72 -2.90 -6.21
CA THR A 278 -69.94 -3.65 -7.21
C THR A 278 -68.47 -3.24 -7.27
N GLN A 279 -68.07 -2.18 -6.55
CA GLN A 279 -66.72 -1.64 -6.55
C GLN A 279 -66.25 -1.33 -5.12
N LYS A 280 -65.08 -1.85 -4.75
CA LYS A 280 -64.44 -1.49 -3.47
C LYS A 280 -63.93 -0.06 -3.55
N GLY A 281 -64.10 0.70 -2.47
CA GLY A 281 -63.77 2.12 -2.42
C GLY A 281 -63.94 2.76 -1.05
N ILE A 282 -63.78 4.07 -0.96
CA ILE A 282 -64.03 4.85 0.25
C ILE A 282 -65.51 5.23 0.35
N VAL A 283 -66.05 5.31 1.56
CA VAL A 283 -67.45 5.70 1.80
C VAL A 283 -67.50 6.68 2.96
N LYS A 284 -68.25 7.76 2.78
CA LYS A 284 -68.47 8.76 3.83
C LYS A 284 -69.54 8.25 4.80
N LEU A 285 -69.28 8.34 6.11
CA LEU A 285 -70.23 7.90 7.13
C LEU A 285 -71.24 9.00 7.47
N ASN A 286 -72.50 8.62 7.67
CA ASN A 286 -73.61 9.50 8.03
C ASN A 286 -74.41 8.93 9.21
N SER A 287 -74.74 9.78 10.19
CA SER A 287 -75.48 9.39 11.40
C SER A 287 -76.97 9.76 11.40
N ALA A 288 -77.52 10.26 10.29
CA ALA A 288 -78.95 10.56 10.16
C ALA A 288 -79.78 9.27 10.00
N THR A 289 -80.92 9.19 10.68
CA THR A 289 -81.83 8.02 10.65
C THR A 289 -82.83 8.04 9.49
N ASN A 290 -82.82 9.10 8.69
CA ASN A 290 -83.72 9.34 7.56
C ASN A 290 -82.97 9.76 6.29
N SER A 291 -81.66 9.48 6.22
CA SER A 291 -80.87 9.80 5.03
C SER A 291 -81.36 8.99 3.82
N THR A 292 -81.48 9.67 2.68
CA THR A 292 -81.76 9.04 1.38
C THR A 292 -80.50 8.93 0.51
N SER A 293 -79.33 9.25 1.05
CA SER A 293 -78.06 9.21 0.31
C SER A 293 -77.72 7.77 -0.10
N THR A 294 -77.31 7.61 -1.35
CA THR A 294 -76.79 6.34 -1.89
C THR A 294 -75.27 6.26 -1.90
N THR A 295 -74.59 7.35 -1.49
CA THR A 295 -73.12 7.48 -1.49
C THR A 295 -72.53 7.59 -0.08
N GLU A 296 -73.38 7.55 0.95
CA GLU A 296 -72.97 7.59 2.35
C GLU A 296 -73.45 6.32 3.08
N ALA A 297 -72.65 5.78 3.99
CA ALA A 297 -73.01 4.63 4.81
C ALA A 297 -73.55 5.08 6.17
N ALA A 298 -74.63 4.45 6.62
CA ALA A 298 -75.20 4.70 7.93
C ALA A 298 -74.26 4.24 9.05
N THR A 299 -74.07 5.06 10.07
CA THR A 299 -73.32 4.66 11.28
C THR A 299 -74.12 3.66 12.12
N PRO A 300 -73.45 2.84 12.95
CA PRO A 300 -74.14 1.95 13.90
C PRO A 300 -75.14 2.68 14.79
N SER A 301 -74.86 3.93 15.17
CA SER A 301 -75.78 4.78 15.93
C SER A 301 -77.06 5.13 15.15
N ALA A 302 -76.96 5.42 13.85
CA ALA A 302 -78.14 5.70 13.02
C ALA A 302 -79.01 4.46 12.85
N VAL A 303 -78.39 3.31 12.57
CA VAL A 303 -79.10 2.03 12.43
C VAL A 303 -79.80 1.67 13.73
N LYS A 304 -79.11 1.79 14.87
CA LYS A 304 -79.70 1.53 16.18
C LYS A 304 -80.88 2.46 16.48
N ALA A 305 -80.72 3.75 16.24
CA ALA A 305 -81.80 4.72 16.49
C ALA A 305 -83.04 4.47 15.61
N ALA A 306 -82.85 4.10 14.34
CA ALA A 306 -83.96 3.73 13.45
C ALA A 306 -84.66 2.44 13.91
N TYR A 307 -83.89 1.44 14.35
CA TYR A 307 -84.43 0.19 14.88
C TYR A 307 -85.23 0.39 16.17
N ASP A 308 -84.68 1.14 17.13
CA ASP A 308 -85.36 1.45 18.40
C ASP A 308 -86.67 2.21 18.13
N LEU A 309 -86.66 3.17 17.20
CA LEU A 309 -87.86 3.90 16.78
C LEU A 309 -88.91 2.97 16.18
N ALA A 310 -88.53 2.06 15.27
CA ALA A 310 -89.45 1.09 14.67
C ALA A 310 -90.09 0.18 15.73
N ASN A 311 -89.29 -0.33 16.68
CA ASN A 311 -89.77 -1.19 17.75
C ASN A 311 -90.73 -0.47 18.72
N SER A 312 -90.55 0.86 18.91
CA SER A 312 -91.48 1.65 19.72
C SER A 312 -92.87 1.77 19.10
N LYS A 313 -92.98 1.76 17.76
CA LYS A 313 -94.25 1.98 17.04
C LYS A 313 -95.10 0.71 16.92
N THR A 314 -94.49 -0.47 16.83
CA THR A 314 -95.21 -1.75 16.78
C THR A 314 -95.98 -2.05 18.07
N SER A 315 -95.53 -1.52 19.20
CA SER A 315 -96.17 -1.73 20.51
C SER A 315 -97.36 -0.78 20.77
N ALA A 316 -97.62 0.20 19.90
CA ALA A 316 -98.56 1.30 20.15
C ALA A 316 -99.92 1.19 19.43
N THR A 317 -100.11 0.20 18.54
CA THR A 317 -101.35 0.07 17.76
C THR A 317 -102.41 -0.74 18.53
N ASN A 318 -103.62 -0.18 18.68
CA ASN A 318 -104.82 -0.73 19.33
C ASN A 318 -105.31 -2.09 18.74
N ILE A 319 -104.51 -3.13 18.84
CA ILE A 319 -104.92 -4.49 18.49
C ILE A 319 -105.64 -5.06 19.71
N TYR A 320 -106.99 -5.02 19.71
CA TYR A 320 -107.78 -5.69 20.73
C TYR A 320 -107.47 -7.19 20.69
N THR A 321 -107.13 -7.76 21.83
CA THR A 321 -107.03 -9.21 21.99
C THR A 321 -108.38 -9.87 21.70
N ARG A 322 -108.38 -11.16 21.31
CA ARG A 322 -109.61 -11.93 21.04
C ARG A 322 -110.64 -11.78 22.17
N ALA A 323 -110.20 -11.89 23.42
CA ALA A 323 -111.03 -11.72 24.61
C ALA A 323 -111.66 -10.31 24.70
N GLN A 324 -110.91 -9.26 24.35
CA GLN A 324 -111.42 -7.89 24.35
C GLN A 324 -112.44 -7.63 23.22
N SER A 325 -112.39 -8.37 22.13
CA SER A 325 -113.37 -8.33 21.04
C SER A 325 -114.64 -9.10 21.42
N ASP A 326 -114.48 -10.32 21.93
CA ASP A 326 -115.59 -11.21 22.33
C ASP A 326 -116.47 -10.63 23.44
N ALA A 327 -115.90 -9.78 24.30
CA ALA A 327 -116.63 -9.07 25.34
C ALA A 327 -117.49 -7.89 24.84
N ARG A 328 -117.20 -7.35 23.65
CA ARG A 328 -117.82 -6.08 23.17
C ARG A 328 -118.87 -6.28 22.10
N TYR A 329 -118.78 -7.37 21.33
CA TYR A 329 -119.59 -7.53 20.12
C TYR A 329 -120.51 -8.75 20.21
N VAL A 330 -121.69 -8.67 19.57
CA VAL A 330 -122.64 -9.78 19.46
C VAL A 330 -122.04 -10.89 18.61
N GLN A 331 -121.98 -12.09 19.18
CA GLN A 331 -121.38 -13.26 18.54
C GLN A 331 -122.43 -14.12 17.82
N ASN A 332 -123.68 -14.14 18.29
CA ASN A 332 -124.76 -14.92 17.68
C ASN A 332 -126.16 -14.43 18.09
N VAL A 333 -127.22 -14.84 17.38
CA VAL A 333 -128.63 -14.48 17.65
C VAL A 333 -129.54 -15.71 17.51
N MET A 334 -130.52 -15.90 18.40
CA MET A 334 -131.49 -17.01 18.36
C MET A 334 -132.89 -16.60 18.88
N LEU A 335 -133.89 -17.48 18.75
CA LEU A 335 -135.23 -17.30 19.32
C LEU A 335 -135.36 -18.11 20.62
N GLY A 336 -135.89 -17.51 21.67
CA GLY A 336 -136.11 -18.11 22.99
C GLY A 336 -137.36 -18.98 23.07
N ALA A 337 -137.84 -19.23 24.29
CA ALA A 337 -139.02 -20.07 24.55
C ALA A 337 -140.33 -19.42 24.05
N VAL A 338 -141.33 -20.25 23.72
CA VAL A 338 -142.65 -19.80 23.27
C VAL A 338 -143.41 -19.15 24.43
N GLY A 339 -143.90 -17.92 24.23
CA GLY A 339 -144.91 -17.25 25.04
C GLY A 339 -146.21 -17.09 24.26
N LYS A 340 -147.33 -16.90 24.97
CA LYS A 340 -148.65 -16.66 24.37
C LYS A 340 -149.16 -15.27 24.75
N ALA A 341 -149.85 -14.59 23.84
CA ALA A 341 -150.52 -13.33 24.09
C ALA A 341 -151.83 -13.25 23.29
N ASP A 342 -152.76 -12.41 23.72
CA ASP A 342 -154.10 -12.39 23.12
C ASP A 342 -154.17 -11.49 21.89
N THR A 343 -153.34 -10.43 21.81
CA THR A 343 -153.49 -9.37 20.80
C THR A 343 -152.21 -8.99 20.05
N ALA A 344 -151.02 -9.02 20.67
CA ALA A 344 -149.75 -8.69 20.04
C ALA A 344 -148.53 -9.24 20.81
N ALA A 345 -147.42 -9.49 20.11
CA ALA A 345 -146.19 -9.95 20.74
C ALA A 345 -145.45 -8.77 21.41
N PRO A 346 -144.83 -8.95 22.58
CA PRO A 346 -144.01 -7.92 23.22
C PRO A 346 -142.83 -7.47 22.36
N ALA A 347 -142.35 -6.25 22.58
CA ALA A 347 -141.16 -5.73 21.91
C ALA A 347 -139.93 -6.59 22.22
N GLY A 348 -139.09 -6.83 21.19
CA GLY A 348 -137.99 -7.78 21.27
C GLY A 348 -138.42 -9.24 21.09
N CYS A 349 -139.71 -9.52 20.82
CA CYS A 349 -140.21 -10.84 20.46
C CYS A 349 -140.66 -10.90 19.00
N VAL A 350 -140.61 -12.10 18.43
CA VAL A 350 -141.09 -12.42 17.09
C VAL A 350 -142.32 -13.31 17.22
N VAL A 351 -143.42 -12.96 16.57
CA VAL A 351 -144.62 -13.82 16.49
C VAL A 351 -144.27 -15.07 15.70
N THR A 352 -144.55 -16.24 16.25
CA THR A 352 -144.25 -17.54 15.62
C THR A 352 -145.49 -18.31 15.22
N TYR A 353 -146.65 -18.04 15.83
CA TYR A 353 -147.91 -18.71 15.50
C TYR A 353 -149.11 -17.83 15.87
N VAL A 354 -150.27 -18.06 15.25
CA VAL A 354 -151.54 -17.37 15.51
C VAL A 354 -152.66 -18.42 15.43
N ASP A 355 -153.53 -18.51 16.44
CA ASP A 355 -154.63 -19.50 16.51
C ASP A 355 -155.97 -18.92 16.01
N GLY A 356 -156.73 -19.76 15.29
CA GLY A 356 -157.60 -19.34 14.19
C GLY A 356 -159.12 -19.54 14.38
N GLY A 357 -159.84 -18.54 13.86
CA GLY A 357 -161.27 -18.48 13.59
C GLY A 357 -161.61 -17.06 13.09
N ASP A 358 -162.87 -16.79 12.71
CA ASP A 358 -163.33 -15.46 12.20
C ASP A 358 -163.10 -14.29 13.19
N LYS A 359 -162.62 -14.56 14.40
CA LYS A 359 -162.00 -13.62 15.33
C LYS A 359 -160.74 -14.29 15.90
N MET A 360 -159.56 -13.65 15.75
CA MET A 360 -158.28 -14.12 16.33
C MET A 360 -158.46 -14.41 17.83
N GLN A 361 -158.13 -15.63 18.27
CA GLN A 361 -158.34 -16.07 19.66
C GLN A 361 -157.03 -16.12 20.48
N GLY A 362 -155.87 -15.93 19.83
CA GLY A 362 -154.57 -15.74 20.49
C GLY A 362 -153.37 -15.85 19.53
N ILE A 363 -152.19 -15.42 19.98
CA ILE A 363 -150.90 -15.53 19.26
C ILE A 363 -149.84 -16.21 20.14
N GLU A 364 -148.87 -16.86 19.50
CA GLU A 364 -147.64 -17.33 20.15
C GLU A 364 -146.43 -16.55 19.61
N TYR A 365 -145.50 -16.20 20.49
CA TYR A 365 -144.28 -15.45 20.16
C TYR A 365 -143.05 -16.04 20.84
N LYS A 366 -141.86 -15.75 20.31
CA LYS A 366 -140.58 -16.10 20.94
C LYS A 366 -139.70 -14.84 21.08
N PRO A 367 -139.08 -14.59 22.24
CA PRO A 367 -138.15 -13.48 22.40
C PRO A 367 -136.87 -13.69 21.59
N LEU A 368 -136.32 -12.64 20.97
CA LEU A 368 -135.00 -12.69 20.36
C LEU A 368 -133.93 -12.73 21.47
N GLN A 369 -132.91 -13.56 21.33
CA GLN A 369 -131.78 -13.62 22.27
C GLN A 369 -130.47 -13.44 21.52
N ILE A 370 -129.52 -12.71 22.10
CA ILE A 370 -128.19 -12.47 21.55
C ILE A 370 -127.13 -13.08 22.44
N ASN A 371 -126.10 -13.68 21.84
CA ASN A 371 -124.93 -14.17 22.55
C ASN A 371 -123.87 -13.08 22.59
N ILE A 372 -123.48 -12.66 23.79
CA ILE A 372 -122.33 -11.79 24.02
C ILE A 372 -121.48 -12.47 25.07
N ASN A 373 -120.19 -12.66 24.77
CA ASN A 373 -119.23 -13.31 25.66
C ASN A 373 -119.73 -14.68 26.17
N GLY A 374 -120.21 -15.54 25.25
CA GLY A 374 -120.75 -16.86 25.57
C GLY A 374 -122.09 -16.88 26.30
N THR A 375 -122.63 -15.73 26.72
CA THR A 375 -123.87 -15.62 27.49
C THR A 375 -125.03 -15.18 26.59
N TRP A 376 -126.11 -15.97 26.55
CA TRP A 376 -127.34 -15.61 25.86
C TRP A 376 -128.17 -14.63 26.69
N ARG A 377 -128.56 -13.50 26.08
CA ARG A 377 -129.39 -12.46 26.71
C ARG A 377 -130.62 -12.23 25.86
N THR A 378 -131.80 -12.25 26.47
CA THR A 378 -133.05 -11.85 25.80
C THR A 378 -133.02 -10.36 25.50
N ILE A 379 -133.31 -10.00 24.25
CA ILE A 379 -133.59 -8.62 23.86
C ILE A 379 -134.98 -8.29 24.41
N SER A 380 -135.04 -7.48 25.46
CA SER A 380 -136.26 -6.77 25.84
C SER A 380 -136.33 -5.50 25.01
N GLY A 381 -137.45 -5.28 24.31
CA GLY A 381 -137.67 -4.03 23.58
C GLY A 381 -138.08 -2.86 24.46
#